data_AF-F4MXA4-F1
#
_entry.id   AF-F4MXA4-F1
#
_cell.length_a   1.000
_cell.length_b   1.000
_cell.length_c   1.000
_cell.angle_alpha   90.00
_cell.angle_beta   90.00
_cell.angle_gamma   90.00
#
_symmetry.space_group_name_H-M   'P 1'
#
loop_
_entity.id
_entity.type
_entity.pdbx_description
1 polymer ?
#
loop_
_entity_poly.entity_id
_entity_poly.type
_entity_poly.pdbx_seq_one_letter_code
_entity_poly.pdbx_strand_id
1 'polypeptide(L)'
;RICANDVENADLLVVAVGKPGFIPGEWIKPGAIVIDVGINRLESGKVVGDVEFDAAAQRAGWITPVPGGVGPMTVATLIQNTLQACEEYHDINEN
;
A
#
# COMPACT_ATOMS: atom_id res chain seq x y z
N ARG A 1 14.96 -11.75 0.36
CA ARG A 1 15.64 -11.16 -0.82
C ARG A 1 14.58 -11.16 -1.91
N ILE A 2 14.10 -10.00 -2.36
CA ILE A 2 13.17 -9.93 -3.50
C ILE A 2 14.00 -9.87 -4.77
N CYS A 3 13.55 -10.54 -5.84
CA CYS A 3 14.18 -10.44 -7.15
C CYS A 3 13.20 -9.90 -8.20
N ALA A 4 13.73 -9.35 -9.29
CA ALA A 4 12.92 -8.77 -10.37
C ALA A 4 11.87 -9.76 -10.90
N ASN A 5 12.24 -11.04 -11.02
CA ASN A 5 11.34 -12.10 -11.49
C ASN A 5 10.12 -12.29 -10.58
N ASP A 6 10.24 -12.09 -9.27
CA ASP A 6 9.09 -12.19 -8.36
C ASP A 6 8.09 -11.05 -8.62
N VAL A 7 8.60 -9.86 -8.92
CA VAL A 7 7.80 -8.65 -9.15
C VAL A 7 7.16 -8.66 -10.55
N GLU A 8 7.89 -9.08 -11.57
CA GLU A 8 7.41 -9.14 -12.96
C GLU A 8 6.31 -10.19 -13.18
N ASN A 9 6.21 -11.19 -12.30
CA ASN A 9 5.16 -12.21 -12.36
C ASN A 9 3.92 -11.87 -11.49
N ALA A 10 3.97 -10.80 -10.69
CA ALA A 10 2.89 -10.44 -9.78
C ALA A 10 1.76 -9.67 -10.50
N ASP A 11 0.54 -10.23 -10.48
CA ASP A 11 -0.68 -9.51 -10.88
C ASP A 11 -1.11 -8.49 -9.81
N LEU A 12 -0.82 -8.80 -8.54
CA LEU A 12 -1.02 -7.92 -7.39
C LEU A 12 0.30 -7.85 -6.60
N LEU A 13 0.83 -6.64 -6.46
CA LEU A 13 2.04 -6.38 -5.71
C LEU A 13 1.71 -5.50 -4.49
N VAL A 14 2.02 -5.99 -3.29
CA VAL A 14 1.94 -5.22 -2.04
C VAL A 14 3.35 -4.97 -1.53
N VAL A 15 3.73 -3.70 -1.37
CA VAL A 15 5.09 -3.31 -0.96
C VAL A 15 5.02 -2.59 0.38
N ALA A 16 5.77 -3.10 1.37
CA ALA A 16 5.81 -2.59 2.74
C ALA A 16 7.21 -2.75 3.36
N VAL A 17 8.23 -2.29 2.64
CA VAL A 17 9.64 -2.41 3.02
C VAL A 17 10.11 -1.23 3.87
N GLY A 18 9.52 -0.05 3.70
CA GLY A 18 9.94 1.18 4.39
C GLY A 18 11.27 1.73 3.90
N LYS A 19 11.48 1.68 2.57
CA LYS A 19 12.67 2.22 1.90
C LYS A 19 12.23 2.94 0.63
N PRO A 20 12.54 4.24 0.48
CA PRO A 20 12.08 5.04 -0.66
C PRO A 20 12.62 4.47 -1.97
N GLY A 21 11.74 4.22 -2.94
CA GLY A 21 12.12 3.73 -4.29
C GLY A 21 12.83 2.37 -4.27
N PHE A 22 12.53 1.51 -3.31
CA PHE A 22 13.10 0.16 -3.23
C PHE A 22 12.70 -0.74 -4.40
N ILE A 23 11.50 -0.54 -4.96
CA ILE A 23 11.02 -1.27 -6.14
C ILE A 23 11.14 -0.37 -7.37
N PRO A 24 12.04 -0.69 -8.31
CA PRO A 24 12.11 -0.01 -9.61
C PRO A 24 10.80 -0.16 -10.37
N GLY A 25 10.32 0.93 -10.97
CA GLY A 25 9.03 0.91 -11.68
C GLY A 25 9.03 -0.03 -12.89
N GLU A 26 10.20 -0.26 -13.49
CA GLU A 26 10.37 -1.14 -14.65
C GLU A 26 10.09 -2.62 -14.35
N TRP A 27 10.21 -3.04 -13.07
CA TRP A 27 9.94 -4.41 -12.63
C TRP A 27 8.44 -4.72 -12.57
N ILE A 28 7.59 -3.70 -12.56
CA ILE A 28 6.14 -3.88 -12.44
C ILE A 28 5.61 -4.58 -13.69
N LYS A 29 4.83 -5.64 -13.50
CA LYS A 29 4.11 -6.31 -14.58
C LYS A 29 3.10 -5.36 -15.23
N PRO A 30 3.05 -5.24 -16.57
CA PRO A 30 2.02 -4.43 -17.23
C PRO A 30 0.60 -4.87 -16.83
N GLY A 31 -0.22 -3.92 -16.42
CA GLY A 31 -1.60 -4.15 -15.96
C GLY A 31 -1.74 -4.59 -14.50
N ALA A 32 -0.65 -4.77 -13.76
CA ALA A 32 -0.71 -5.17 -12.35
C ALA A 32 -1.35 -4.12 -11.44
N ILE A 33 -1.87 -4.58 -10.31
CA ILE A 33 -2.33 -3.75 -9.21
C ILE A 33 -1.17 -3.57 -8.23
N VAL A 34 -0.83 -2.33 -7.91
CA VAL A 34 0.27 -1.98 -7.01
C VAL A 34 -0.28 -1.27 -5.77
N ILE A 35 -0.06 -1.88 -4.61
CA ILE A 35 -0.39 -1.33 -3.30
C ILE A 35 0.93 -0.97 -2.60
N ASP A 36 1.21 0.33 -2.55
CA ASP A 36 2.37 0.90 -1.87
C ASP A 36 1.98 1.35 -0.46
N VAL A 37 2.41 0.56 0.52
CA VAL A 37 2.20 0.82 1.96
C VAL A 37 3.31 1.72 2.52
N GLY A 38 4.41 1.89 1.78
CA GLY A 38 5.56 2.66 2.20
C GLY A 38 5.21 4.10 2.50
N ILE A 39 5.66 4.61 3.65
CA ILE A 39 5.58 6.03 4.00
C ILE A 39 6.99 6.47 4.41
N ASN A 40 7.72 7.00 3.44
CA ASN A 40 9.09 7.45 3.62
C ASN A 40 9.14 8.98 3.51
N ARG A 41 9.73 9.63 4.52
CA ARG A 41 9.94 11.09 4.50
C ARG A 41 11.36 11.39 4.03
N LEU A 42 11.46 12.08 2.90
CA LEU A 42 12.75 12.55 2.38
C LEU A 42 13.25 13.76 3.18
N GLU A 43 14.54 14.05 3.07
CA GLU A 43 15.16 15.25 3.68
C GLU A 43 14.51 16.55 3.18
N SER A 44 13.97 16.55 1.95
CA SER A 44 13.19 17.66 1.38
C SER A 44 11.83 17.88 2.03
N GLY A 45 11.40 16.99 2.94
CA GLY A 45 10.08 17.00 3.57
C GLY A 45 8.98 16.30 2.75
N LYS A 46 9.25 15.95 1.49
CA LYS A 46 8.33 15.19 0.64
C LYS A 46 8.12 13.78 1.20
N VAL A 47 6.87 13.31 1.17
CA VAL A 47 6.50 11.94 1.52
C VAL A 47 6.40 11.12 0.24
N VAL A 48 7.08 9.98 0.21
CA VAL A 48 7.15 9.06 -0.94
C VAL A 48 6.98 7.61 -0.50
N GLY A 49 6.56 6.76 -1.42
CA GLY A 49 6.36 5.34 -1.19
C GLY A 49 7.62 4.51 -1.32
N ASP A 50 7.47 3.19 -1.29
CA ASP A 50 8.53 2.23 -1.53
C ASP A 50 8.73 1.95 -3.04
N VAL A 51 7.80 2.38 -3.89
CA VAL A 51 7.82 2.17 -5.34
C VAL A 51 8.19 3.48 -6.05
N GLU A 52 8.94 3.38 -7.15
CA GLU A 52 9.13 4.51 -8.08
C GLU A 52 7.83 4.84 -8.83
N PHE A 53 7.00 5.68 -8.21
CA PHE A 53 5.62 5.93 -8.64
C PHE A 53 5.49 6.32 -10.12
N ASP A 54 6.28 7.28 -10.60
CA ASP A 54 6.14 7.80 -11.97
C ASP A 54 6.41 6.73 -13.04
N ALA A 55 7.39 5.86 -12.82
CA ALA A 55 7.71 4.76 -13.72
C ALA A 55 6.70 3.60 -13.58
N ALA A 56 6.30 3.28 -12.35
CA ALA A 56 5.32 2.24 -12.07
C ALA A 56 3.92 2.58 -12.62
N ALA A 57 3.49 3.84 -12.54
CA ALA A 57 2.19 4.31 -13.01
C ALA A 57 2.00 4.19 -14.52
N GLN A 58 3.09 4.14 -15.30
CA GLN A 58 3.03 3.91 -16.74
C GLN A 58 2.75 2.43 -17.11
N ARG A 59 2.96 1.52 -16.16
CA ARG A 59 2.86 0.07 -16.39
C ARG A 59 1.71 -0.56 -15.63
N ALA A 60 1.50 -0.16 -14.38
CA ALA A 60 0.44 -0.66 -13.53
C ALA A 60 -0.94 -0.31 -14.11
N GLY A 61 -1.89 -1.23 -13.97
CA GLY A 61 -3.31 -0.94 -14.25
C GLY A 61 -3.93 -0.09 -13.13
N TRP A 62 -3.48 -0.31 -11.89
CA TRP A 62 -3.89 0.45 -10.72
C TRP A 62 -2.70 0.63 -9.78
N ILE A 63 -2.55 1.82 -9.19
CA ILE A 63 -1.48 2.11 -8.24
C ILE A 63 -1.96 3.07 -7.15
N THR A 64 -1.60 2.78 -5.90
CA THR A 64 -1.91 3.68 -4.77
C THR A 64 -0.93 4.86 -4.72
N PRO A 65 -1.40 6.10 -4.56
CA PRO A 65 -0.52 7.25 -4.38
C PRO A 65 0.10 7.28 -2.98
N VAL A 66 1.29 7.87 -2.88
CA VAL A 66 1.90 8.21 -1.59
C VAL A 66 2.29 9.69 -1.59
N PRO A 67 1.72 10.53 -0.71
CA PRO A 67 0.70 10.21 0.31
C PRO A 67 -0.71 10.04 -0.29
N GLY A 68 -1.66 9.57 0.55
CA GLY A 68 -3.09 9.54 0.21
C GLY A 68 -3.66 8.19 -0.25
N GLY A 69 -2.82 7.15 -0.35
CA GLY A 69 -3.24 5.78 -0.66
C GLY A 69 -3.58 4.97 0.59
N VAL A 70 -2.64 4.14 1.05
CA VAL A 70 -2.89 3.15 2.11
C VAL A 70 -3.03 3.79 3.50
N GLY A 71 -2.33 4.89 3.77
CA GLY A 71 -2.31 5.54 5.09
C GLY A 71 -3.69 5.88 5.67
N PRO A 72 -4.57 6.60 4.94
CA PRO A 72 -5.93 6.88 5.38
C PRO A 72 -6.78 5.64 5.69
N MET A 73 -6.57 4.54 4.96
CA MET A 73 -7.30 3.29 5.19
C MET A 73 -6.96 2.68 6.55
N THR A 74 -5.72 2.78 7.01
CA THR A 74 -5.32 2.29 8.34
C THR A 74 -6.15 2.93 9.47
N VAL A 75 -6.40 4.25 9.38
CA VAL A 75 -7.23 4.97 10.36
C VAL A 75 -8.69 4.56 10.24
N ALA A 76 -9.22 4.48 9.01
CA ALA A 76 -10.59 4.06 8.78
C ALA A 76 -10.86 2.64 9.31
N THR A 77 -9.93 1.70 9.07
CA THR A 77 -10.02 0.33 9.57
C THR A 77 -9.99 0.27 11.09
N LEU A 78 -9.21 1.13 11.77
CA LEU A 78 -9.24 1.18 13.23
C LEU A 78 -10.63 1.58 13.77
N ILE A 79 -11.27 2.56 13.14
CA ILE A 79 -12.63 2.99 13.52
C ILE A 79 -13.64 1.87 13.23
N GLN A 80 -13.53 1.21 12.07
CA GLN A 80 -14.35 0.06 11.73
C GLN A 80 -14.20 -1.06 12.75
N ASN A 81 -12.97 -1.42 13.12
CA ASN A 81 -12.70 -2.45 14.13
C ASN A 81 -13.26 -2.07 15.50
N THR A 82 -13.25 -0.77 15.85
CA THR A 82 -13.83 -0.28 17.11
C THR A 82 -15.35 -0.43 17.12
N LEU A 83 -16.02 -0.09 16.01
CA LEU A 83 -17.46 -0.29 15.86
C LEU A 83 -17.82 -1.77 15.89
N GLN A 84 -17.11 -2.59 15.12
CA GLN A 84 -17.30 -4.03 15.10
C GLN A 84 -17.14 -4.62 16.50
N ALA A 85 -16.14 -4.17 17.27
CA ALA A 85 -15.95 -4.65 18.62
C ALA A 85 -17.08 -4.24 19.59
N CYS A 86 -17.68 -3.07 19.37
CA CYS A 86 -18.87 -2.64 20.08
C CYS A 86 -20.04 -3.59 19.76
N GLU A 87 -20.35 -3.79 18.49
CA GLU A 87 -21.52 -4.55 18.03
C GLU A 87 -21.41 -6.07 18.31
N GLU A 88 -20.23 -6.66 18.16
CA GLU A 88 -20.05 -8.11 18.24
C GLU A 88 -19.64 -8.62 19.63
N TYR A 89 -18.91 -7.82 20.42
CA TYR A 89 -18.30 -8.29 21.68
C TYR A 89 -18.80 -7.59 22.94
N HIS A 90 -19.41 -6.40 22.84
CA HIS A 90 -19.83 -5.63 24.01
C HIS A 90 -21.33 -5.31 24.05
N ASP A 91 -21.96 -5.11 22.90
CA ASP A 91 -23.40 -4.85 22.73
C ASP A 91 -24.12 -6.09 22.16
N ILE A 92 -23.68 -7.27 22.61
CA ILE A 92 -24.40 -8.52 22.42
C ILE A 92 -25.71 -8.39 23.21
N ASN A 93 -26.79 -8.07 22.50
CA ASN A 93 -28.14 -8.06 23.04
C ASN A 93 -28.33 -9.26 23.99
N GLU A 94 -28.48 -8.95 25.29
CA GLU A 94 -29.07 -9.87 26.25
C GLU A 94 -30.49 -10.18 25.76
N ASN A 95 -30.64 -11.27 25.01
CA ASN A 95 -31.90 -12.00 24.91
C ASN A 95 -31.96 -13.03 26.04
#